data_AF-A0A9X9X2T2-F1
#
_entry.id   AF-A0A9X9X2T2-F1
#
_cell.length_a   1.000
_cell.length_b   1.000
_cell.length_c   1.000
_cell.angle_alpha   90.00
_cell.angle_beta   90.00
_cell.angle_gamma   90.00
#
_symmetry.space_group_name_H-M   'P 1'
#
loop_
_entity.id
_entity.type
_entity.pdbx_description
1 polymer ?
#
loop_
_entity_poly.entity_id
_entity_poly.type
_entity_poly.pdbx_seq_one_letter_code
_entity_poly.pdbx_strand_id
1 'polypeptide(L)'
;MLWLVSDPARLPDPRPAASRLPRGAGVLARGATPEVLAGLRALARSRGLTLLVAGDGRAALAAGAGLHLPERRGSAGLLPFLLARRAGFPGALLSLACHGGAAAAARVRWLRPDLVLLSPLFPTA
;
A
#
# COMPACT_ATOMS: atom_id res chain seq x y z
N MET A 1 9.38 -4.45 10.89
CA MET A 1 7.91 -4.43 10.70
C MET A 1 7.55 -5.47 9.64
N LEU A 2 6.57 -6.33 9.92
CA LEU A 2 6.12 -7.40 9.02
C LEU A 2 5.09 -6.86 8.02
N TRP A 3 5.18 -7.27 6.75
CA TRP A 3 4.22 -6.91 5.70
C TRP A 3 3.63 -8.15 5.03
N LEU A 4 2.30 -8.22 4.98
CA LEU A 4 1.57 -9.13 4.11
C LEU A 4 1.28 -8.43 2.79
N VAL A 5 1.76 -8.98 1.68
CA VAL A 5 1.51 -8.45 0.33
C VAL A 5 0.49 -9.35 -0.36
N SER A 6 -0.72 -8.83 -0.65
CA SER A 6 -1.73 -9.61 -1.36
C SER A 6 -1.40 -9.76 -2.83
N ASP A 7 -2.05 -10.69 -3.52
CA ASP A 7 -1.90 -10.91 -4.95
C ASP A 7 -3.25 -11.34 -5.52
N PRO A 8 -3.80 -10.68 -6.54
CA PRO A 8 -5.13 -11.03 -7.04
C PRO A 8 -5.29 -12.50 -7.46
N ALA A 9 -4.21 -13.16 -7.87
CA ALA A 9 -4.24 -14.57 -8.27
C ALA A 9 -3.92 -15.51 -7.10
N ARG A 10 -2.89 -15.19 -6.30
CA ARG A 10 -2.39 -16.11 -5.24
C ARG A 10 -3.04 -15.90 -3.87
N LEU A 11 -3.51 -14.69 -3.59
CA LEU A 11 -4.14 -14.31 -2.32
C LEU A 11 -5.19 -13.20 -2.58
N PRO A 12 -6.30 -13.54 -3.27
CA PRO A 12 -7.35 -12.57 -3.62
C PRO A 12 -8.03 -11.99 -2.37
N ASP A 13 -8.18 -12.80 -1.31
CA ASP A 13 -8.66 -12.37 -0.01
C ASP A 13 -7.57 -12.51 1.07
N PRO A 14 -6.87 -11.42 1.44
CA PRO A 14 -5.86 -11.47 2.47
C PRO A 14 -6.42 -11.39 3.89
N ARG A 15 -7.74 -11.23 4.11
CA ARG A 15 -8.34 -11.04 5.45
C ARG A 15 -8.03 -12.20 6.41
N PRO A 16 -8.11 -13.49 6.01
CA PRO A 16 -7.79 -14.60 6.91
C PRO A 16 -6.30 -14.64 7.34
N ALA A 17 -5.39 -14.24 6.46
CA ALA A 17 -3.97 -14.14 6.79
C ALA A 17 -3.69 -12.89 7.64
N ALA A 18 -4.29 -11.76 7.29
CA ALA A 18 -4.18 -10.49 8.01
C ALA A 18 -4.66 -10.60 9.46
N SER A 19 -5.68 -11.42 9.75
CA SER A 19 -6.22 -11.58 11.11
C SER A 19 -5.24 -12.23 12.07
N ARG A 20 -4.23 -12.94 11.55
CA ARG A 20 -3.17 -13.61 12.33
C ARG A 20 -1.92 -12.75 12.50
N LEU A 21 -1.84 -11.59 11.85
CA LEU A 21 -0.67 -10.71 11.96
C LEU A 21 -0.58 -10.09 13.37
N PRO A 22 0.65 -9.87 13.88
CA PRO A 22 0.85 -9.13 15.12
C PRO A 22 0.51 -7.65 14.93
N ARG A 23 0.18 -6.98 16.04
CA ARG A 23 -0.03 -5.52 16.06
C ARG A 23 1.21 -4.80 15.50
N GLY A 24 1.01 -3.75 14.71
CA GLY A 24 2.08 -3.00 14.06
C GLY A 24 2.59 -3.63 12.75
N ALA A 25 2.06 -4.77 12.33
CA ALA A 25 2.28 -5.27 10.98
C ALA A 25 1.45 -4.49 9.94
N GLY A 26 1.80 -4.64 8.66
CA GLY A 26 1.11 -3.99 7.55
C GLY A 26 0.51 -4.99 6.56
N VAL A 27 -0.56 -4.57 5.89
CA VAL A 27 -1.16 -5.27 4.74
C VAL A 27 -1.07 -4.34 3.53
N LEU A 28 -0.46 -4.81 2.45
CA LEU A 28 -0.43 -4.16 1.15
C LEU A 28 -1.41 -4.89 0.22
N ALA A 29 -2.58 -4.30 0.04
CA ALA A 29 -3.64 -4.82 -0.81
C ALA A 29 -3.41 -4.43 -2.27
N ARG A 30 -3.13 -5.41 -3.13
CA ARG A 30 -3.01 -5.26 -4.58
C ARG A 30 -4.27 -5.79 -5.26
N GLY A 31 -4.96 -4.93 -6.02
CA GLY A 31 -6.14 -5.30 -6.82
C GLY A 31 -7.30 -5.88 -6.01
N ALA A 32 -7.43 -5.51 -4.73
CA ALA A 32 -8.53 -5.94 -3.88
C ALA A 32 -9.84 -5.24 -4.30
N THR A 33 -10.95 -5.96 -4.22
CA THR A 33 -12.28 -5.39 -4.46
C THR A 33 -12.67 -4.42 -3.32
N PRO A 34 -13.65 -3.52 -3.55
CA PRO A 34 -14.14 -2.63 -2.50
C PRO A 34 -14.61 -3.38 -1.23
N GLU A 35 -15.23 -4.54 -1.37
CA GLU A 35 -15.71 -5.37 -0.26
C GLU A 35 -14.55 -5.93 0.58
N VAL A 36 -13.49 -6.38 -0.10
CA VAL A 36 -12.26 -6.85 0.56
C VAL A 36 -11.57 -5.69 1.28
N LEU A 37 -11.47 -4.51 0.64
CA LEU A 37 -10.88 -3.32 1.25
C LEU A 37 -11.66 -2.85 2.49
N ALA A 38 -13.00 -2.88 2.45
CA ALA A 38 -13.83 -2.54 3.59
C ALA A 38 -13.58 -3.49 4.78
N GLY A 39 -13.51 -4.79 4.52
CA GLY A 39 -13.17 -5.79 5.54
C GLY A 39 -11.75 -5.61 6.10
N LEU A 40 -10.77 -5.34 5.23
CA LEU A 40 -9.40 -5.07 5.66
C LEU A 40 -9.28 -3.79 6.48
N ARG A 41 -10.05 -2.74 6.15
CA ARG A 41 -10.10 -1.51 6.94
C ARG A 41 -10.59 -1.79 8.36
N ALA A 42 -11.70 -2.52 8.50
CA ALA A 42 -12.24 -2.88 9.80
C ALA A 42 -11.23 -3.69 10.62
N LEU A 43 -10.61 -4.68 9.98
CA LEU A 43 -9.60 -5.54 10.61
C LEU A 43 -8.34 -4.77 11.01
N ALA A 44 -7.84 -3.88 10.14
CA ALA A 44 -6.66 -3.09 10.41
C ALA A 44 -6.88 -2.16 11.60
N ARG A 45 -8.06 -1.54 11.72
CA ARG A 45 -8.41 -0.70 12.87
C ARG A 45 -8.49 -1.51 14.17
N SER A 46 -9.14 -2.67 14.17
CA SER A 46 -9.30 -3.47 15.38
C SER A 46 -8.01 -4.13 15.86
N ARG A 47 -7.09 -4.45 14.94
CA ARG A 47 -5.83 -5.17 15.23
C ARG A 47 -4.61 -4.25 15.31
N GLY A 48 -4.76 -2.96 15.00
CA GLY A 48 -3.65 -2.01 14.93
C GLY A 48 -2.67 -2.34 13.82
N LEU A 49 -3.19 -2.65 12.63
CA LEU A 49 -2.40 -2.90 11.41
C LEU A 49 -2.36 -1.64 10.54
N THR A 50 -1.28 -1.50 9.77
CA THR A 50 -1.22 -0.54 8.68
C THR A 50 -1.86 -1.14 7.44
N LEU A 51 -2.74 -0.40 6.76
CA LEU A 51 -3.31 -0.80 5.47
C LEU A 51 -2.77 0.11 4.37
N LEU A 52 -2.22 -0.47 3.31
CA LEU A 52 -1.85 0.20 2.07
C LEU A 52 -2.65 -0.39 0.90
N VAL A 53 -3.11 0.47 0.00
CA VAL A 53 -3.73 0.09 -1.27
C VAL A 53 -2.76 0.37 -2.40
N ALA A 54 -2.54 -0.58 -3.30
CA ALA A 54 -1.61 -0.41 -4.40
C ALA A 54 -2.28 0.18 -5.65
N GLY A 55 -1.70 1.27 -6.17
CA GLY A 55 -2.01 1.79 -7.51
C GLY A 55 -3.33 2.57 -7.66
N ASP A 56 -4.15 2.72 -6.62
CA ASP A 56 -5.37 3.53 -6.66
C ASP A 56 -5.50 4.41 -5.43
N GLY A 57 -5.22 5.70 -5.62
CA GLY A 57 -5.30 6.71 -4.57
C GLY A 57 -6.73 7.03 -4.14
N ARG A 58 -7.73 6.90 -5.02
CA ARG A 58 -9.14 7.13 -4.62
C ARG A 58 -9.63 5.97 -3.76
N ALA A 59 -9.31 4.74 -4.15
CA ALA A 59 -9.60 3.56 -3.33
C ALA A 59 -8.89 3.63 -1.97
N ALA A 60 -7.62 4.08 -1.93
CA ALA A 60 -6.89 4.30 -0.68
C ALA A 60 -7.61 5.28 0.24
N LEU A 61 -8.04 6.45 -0.28
CA LEU A 61 -8.78 7.45 0.50
C LEU A 61 -10.13 6.91 0.98
N ALA A 62 -10.90 6.25 0.12
CA ALA A 62 -12.18 5.65 0.48
C ALA A 62 -12.03 4.59 1.60
N ALA A 63 -10.95 3.81 1.56
CA ALA A 63 -10.60 2.84 2.60
C ALA A 63 -9.92 3.49 3.83
N GLY A 64 -9.65 4.80 3.81
CA GLY A 64 -8.82 5.51 4.80
C GLY A 64 -7.51 4.78 5.08
N ALA A 65 -6.84 4.39 4.00
CA ALA A 65 -5.59 3.64 3.95
C ALA A 65 -4.50 4.49 3.30
N GLY A 66 -3.24 4.09 3.47
CA GLY A 66 -2.14 4.65 2.70
C GLY A 66 -2.14 4.15 1.25
N LEU A 67 -1.34 4.79 0.42
CA LEU A 67 -1.17 4.47 -1.00
C LEU A 67 0.23 3.88 -1.23
N HIS A 68 0.28 2.73 -1.91
CA HIS A 68 1.52 2.18 -2.45
C HIS A 68 1.58 2.40 -3.96
N LEU A 69 2.60 3.12 -4.43
CA LEU A 69 2.83 3.38 -5.85
C LEU A 69 3.73 2.29 -6.44
N PRO A 70 3.20 1.46 -7.38
CA PRO A 70 4.05 0.57 -8.15
C PRO A 70 5.06 1.36 -9.00
N GLU A 71 6.13 0.69 -9.42
CA GLU A 71 7.13 1.31 -10.29
C GLU A 71 6.76 1.22 -11.77
N ARG A 72 6.31 0.05 -12.23
CA ARG A 72 6.04 -0.21 -13.65
C ARG A 72 4.62 0.11 -14.12
N ARG A 73 3.67 0.29 -13.19
CA ARG A 73 2.26 0.57 -13.53
C ARG A 73 1.90 1.99 -13.14
N GLY A 74 1.06 2.62 -13.97
CA GLY A 74 0.41 3.87 -13.62
C GLY A 74 -0.46 3.69 -12.37
N SER A 75 -0.66 4.79 -11.65
CA SER A 75 -1.55 4.82 -10.49
C SER A 75 -2.72 5.76 -10.76
N ALA A 76 -3.95 5.27 -10.56
CA ALA A 76 -5.14 6.10 -10.61
C ALA A 76 -5.22 6.96 -9.34
N GLY A 77 -5.83 8.14 -9.43
CA GLY A 77 -6.13 8.94 -8.24
C GLY A 77 -4.90 9.44 -7.46
N LEU A 78 -3.72 9.54 -8.09
CA LEU A 78 -2.52 10.00 -7.39
C LEU A 78 -2.65 11.43 -6.87
N LEU A 79 -3.09 12.37 -7.72
CA LEU A 79 -3.25 13.78 -7.35
C LEU A 79 -4.18 13.98 -6.13
N PRO A 80 -5.41 13.45 -6.10
CA PRO A 80 -6.27 13.61 -4.94
C PRO A 80 -5.67 12.99 -3.67
N PHE A 81 -4.96 11.86 -3.76
CA PHE A 81 -4.26 11.29 -2.61
C PHE A 81 -3.15 12.21 -2.09
N LEU A 82 -2.32 12.78 -2.97
CA LEU A 82 -1.24 13.70 -2.58
C LEU A 82 -1.78 14.98 -1.95
N LEU A 83 -2.90 15.52 -2.45
CA LEU A 83 -3.58 16.67 -1.85
C LEU A 83 -4.10 16.34 -0.45
N ALA A 84 -4.78 15.20 -0.27
CA ALA A 84 -5.25 14.76 1.03
C ALA A 84 -4.10 14.54 2.03
N ARG A 85 -2.98 13.94 1.58
CA ARG A 85 -1.76 13.80 2.39
C ARG A 85 -1.22 15.16 2.82
N ARG A 86 -1.12 16.12 1.90
CA ARG A 86 -0.67 17.49 2.20
C ARG A 86 -1.60 18.20 3.18
N ALA A 87 -2.90 17.91 3.12
CA ALA A 87 -3.90 18.42 4.05
C ALA A 87 -3.92 17.70 5.42
N GLY A 88 -3.01 16.73 5.65
CA GLY A 88 -2.89 16.03 6.93
C GLY A 88 -3.93 14.93 7.14
N PHE A 89 -4.48 14.34 6.06
CA PHE A 89 -5.43 13.23 6.18
C PHE A 89 -4.83 12.09 7.04
N PRO A 90 -5.50 11.68 8.13
CA PRO A 90 -4.97 10.67 9.03
C PRO A 90 -4.70 9.34 8.31
N GLY A 91 -3.48 8.82 8.44
CA GLY A 91 -3.09 7.55 7.83
C GLY A 91 -2.77 7.62 6.33
N ALA A 92 -2.65 8.82 5.74
CA ALA A 92 -2.22 9.02 4.34
C ALA A 92 -0.72 8.72 4.12
N LEU A 93 -0.30 7.51 4.46
CA LEU A 93 1.05 7.02 4.22
C LEU A 93 1.27 6.81 2.72
N LEU A 94 2.39 7.29 2.21
CA LEU A 94 2.83 7.06 0.85
C LEU A 94 3.98 6.05 0.84
N SER A 95 3.81 4.97 0.08
CA SER A 95 4.85 3.96 -0.15
C SER A 95 5.23 3.89 -1.63
N LEU A 96 6.49 3.60 -1.94
CA LEU A 96 6.94 3.33 -3.31
C LEU A 96 7.48 1.91 -3.46
N ALA A 97 7.20 1.25 -4.58
CA ALA A 97 8.01 0.15 -5.07
C ALA A 97 9.26 0.71 -5.79
N CYS A 98 10.41 0.11 -5.51
CA CYS A 98 11.68 0.47 -6.14
C CYS A 98 12.47 -0.82 -6.49
N HIS A 99 12.85 -0.94 -7.75
CA HIS A 99 13.69 -2.02 -8.29
C HIS A 99 15.14 -1.57 -8.52
N GLY A 100 15.50 -0.37 -8.05
CA GLY A 100 16.85 0.20 -8.12
C GLY A 100 17.04 1.26 -9.20
N GLY A 101 18.26 1.80 -9.29
CA GLY A 101 18.66 2.77 -10.32
C GLY A 101 18.26 4.22 -10.06
N ALA A 102 18.70 5.09 -10.98
CA ALA A 102 18.56 6.54 -10.85
C ALA A 102 17.10 7.02 -10.88
N ALA A 103 16.25 6.37 -11.67
CA ALA A 103 14.82 6.71 -11.77
C ALA A 103 14.09 6.46 -10.43
N ALA A 104 14.34 5.33 -9.78
CA ALA A 104 13.80 5.05 -8.45
C ALA A 104 14.27 6.09 -7.42
N ALA A 105 15.57 6.41 -7.42
CA ALA A 105 16.14 7.42 -6.52
C ALA A 105 15.54 8.82 -6.75
N ALA A 106 15.29 9.21 -8.00
CA ALA A 106 14.61 10.46 -8.33
C ALA A 106 13.18 10.48 -7.79
N ARG A 107 12.40 9.40 -7.98
CA ARG A 107 11.02 9.30 -7.46
C ARG A 107 10.97 9.43 -5.94
N VAL A 108 11.90 8.82 -5.21
CA VAL A 108 11.99 8.95 -3.75
C VAL A 108 12.22 10.40 -3.34
N ARG A 109 13.15 11.11 -4.02
CA ARG A 109 13.43 12.53 -3.73
C ARG A 109 12.23 13.44 -3.96
N TRP A 110 11.51 13.22 -5.06
CA TRP A 110 10.36 14.04 -5.45
C TRP A 110 9.12 13.79 -4.61
N LEU A 111 8.78 12.52 -4.38
CA LEU A 111 7.53 12.14 -3.71
C LEU A 111 7.65 12.10 -2.19
N ARG A 112 8.87 12.03 -1.65
CA ARG A 112 9.17 11.93 -0.21
C ARG A 112 8.26 10.91 0.48
N PRO A 113 8.30 9.63 0.06
CA PRO A 113 7.46 8.60 0.63
C PRO A 113 7.84 8.32 2.08
N ASP A 114 6.89 7.82 2.85
CA ASP A 114 7.07 7.39 4.22
C ASP A 114 7.71 5.99 4.28
N LEU A 115 7.59 5.21 3.20
CA LEU A 115 8.16 3.86 3.07
C LEU A 115 8.60 3.56 1.64
N VAL A 116 9.71 2.84 1.48
CA VAL A 116 10.12 2.25 0.20
C VAL A 116 10.19 0.73 0.34
N LEU A 117 9.59 0.01 -0.61
CA LEU A 117 9.74 -1.44 -0.77
C LEU A 117 10.75 -1.71 -1.88
N LEU A 118 11.93 -2.18 -1.49
CA LEU A 118 13.00 -2.60 -2.40
C LEU A 118 12.78 -4.05 -2.82
N SER A 119 12.65 -4.29 -4.12
CA SER A 119 12.43 -5.64 -4.66
C SER A 119 12.80 -5.73 -6.14
N PRO A 120 13.16 -6.91 -6.67
CA PRO A 120 13.43 -8.12 -5.91
C PRO A 120 14.84 -8.08 -5.28
N LEU A 121 15.00 -8.70 -4.11
CA LEU A 121 16.33 -8.90 -3.50
C LEU A 121 17.02 -10.17 -4.02
N PHE A 122 16.22 -11.15 -4.42
CA PHE A 122 16.67 -12.41 -5.01
C PHE A 122 15.97 -12.61 -6.35
N PRO A 123 16.62 -13.23 -7.35
CA PRO A 123 15.99 -13.53 -8.62
C PRO A 123 14.62 -14.21 -8.44
N THR A 124 13.61 -13.72 -9.14
CA THR A 124 12.29 -14.33 -9.20
C THR A 124 12.15 -15.04 -10.54
N ALA A 125 11.70 -16.30 -10.52
CA ALA A 125 11.39 -17.09 -11.71
C ALA A 125 10.11 -16.61 -12.41
#